data_AF-H1XQS1-F1
#
_entry.id   AF-H1XQS1-F1
#
_cell.length_a   1.000
_cell.length_b   1.000
_cell.length_c   1.000
_cell.angle_alpha   90.00
_cell.angle_beta   90.00
_cell.angle_gamma   90.00
#
_symmetry.space_group_name_H-M   'P 1'
#
loop_
_entity.id
_entity.type
_entity.pdbx_description
1 polymer ?
#
loop_
_entity_poly.entity_id
_entity_poly.type
_entity_poly.pdbx_seq_one_letter_code
_entity_poly.pdbx_strand_id
1 'polypeptide(L)' 'MVNLQKERSETKPRTMVVVCAWCHRQRVMGPDLNLYWIEVEDRQGTTHVTHTICPTCKTKMSGQLKVDY' A
#
# COMPACT_ATOMS: atom_id res chain seq x y z
N MET A 1 4.72 40.50 27.33
CA MET A 1 4.21 39.12 27.45
C MET A 1 4.12 38.56 26.04
N VAL A 2 5.05 37.68 25.66
CA VAL A 2 5.12 37.16 24.29
C VAL A 2 4.25 35.91 24.24
N ASN A 3 3.09 36.00 23.60
CA ASN A 3 2.21 34.86 23.35
C ASN A 3 2.84 33.95 22.29
N LEU A 4 3.59 32.96 22.75
CA LEU A 4 4.09 31.87 21.91
C LEU A 4 2.92 30.93 21.60
N GLN A 5 2.15 31.26 20.55
CA GLN A 5 1.22 30.31 19.95
C GLN A 5 2.07 29.20 19.33
N LYS A 6 2.22 28.11 20.08
CA LYS A 6 2.85 26.87 19.64
C LYS A 6 1.95 26.29 18.55
N GLU A 7 2.23 26.65 17.30
CA GLU A 7 1.67 26.02 16.12
C GLU A 7 1.95 24.52 16.22
N ARG A 8 0.95 23.79 16.70
CA ARG A 8 0.93 22.33 16.70
C ARG A 8 0.75 21.95 15.25
N SER A 9 1.84 21.87 14.50
CA SER A 9 1.87 21.29 13.17
C SER A 9 1.18 19.94 13.26
N GLU A 10 -0.07 19.87 12.82
CA GLU A 10 -0.77 18.61 12.61
C GLU A 10 0.00 17.91 11.49
N THR A 11 0.99 17.11 11.89
CA THR A 11 1.69 16.19 11.00
C THR A 11 0.62 15.26 10.47
N LYS A 12 0.08 15.58 9.28
CA LYS A 12 -0.88 14.74 8.57
C LYS A 12 -0.38 13.30 8.70
N PRO A 13 -1.19 12.35 9.18
CA PRO A 13 -0.76 10.98 9.32
C PRO A 13 -0.22 10.55 7.96
N ARG A 14 1.07 10.22 7.92
CA ARG A 14 1.73 9.75 6.71
C ARG A 14 1.03 8.46 6.34
N THR A 15 0.15 8.50 5.35
CA THR A 15 -0.54 7.32 4.87
C THR A 15 0.52 6.38 4.32
N MET A 16 0.66 5.21 4.94
CA MET A 16 1.51 4.15 4.41
C MET A 16 0.69 3.36 3.40
N VAL A 17 1.19 3.25 2.19
CA VAL A 17 0.57 2.51 1.11
C VAL A 17 1.39 1.26 0.82
N VAL A 18 0.71 0.14 0.59
CA VAL A 18 1.33 -1.14 0.23
C VAL A 18 1.02 -1.43 -1.23
N VAL A 19 2.05 -1.65 -2.04
CA VAL A 19 1.94 -1.88 -3.48
C VAL A 19 2.54 -3.24 -3.83
N CYS A 20 1.95 -3.93 -4.81
CA CYS A 20 2.50 -5.17 -5.33
C CYS A 20 3.72 -4.86 -6.20
N ALA A 21 4.89 -5.42 -5.88
CA ALA A 21 6.12 -5.22 -6.65
C ALA A 21 6.07 -5.85 -8.05
N TRP A 22 5.08 -6.71 -8.33
CA TRP A 22 4.97 -7.40 -9.63
C TRP A 22 3.90 -6.79 -10.54
N CYS A 23 2.69 -6.57 -10.00
CA CYS A 23 1.56 -6.08 -10.79
C CYS A 23 1.14 -4.65 -10.45
N HIS A 24 1.89 -3.97 -9.56
CA HIS A 24 1.67 -2.58 -9.13
C HIS A 24 0.27 -2.26 -8.55
N ARG A 25 -0.55 -3.29 -8.29
CA ARG A 25 -1.83 -3.11 -7.58
C ARG A 25 -1.58 -2.69 -6.13
N GLN A 26 -2.41 -1.78 -5.64
CA GLN A 26 -2.36 -1.26 -4.28
C GLN A 26 -3.25 -2.09 -3.35
N ARG A 27 -2.77 -2.36 -2.13
CA ARG A 27 -3.57 -2.93 -1.06
C ARG A 27 -4.45 -1.84 -0.40
N VAL A 28 -5.75 -2.07 -0.35
CA VAL A 28 -6.73 -1.17 0.28
C VAL A 28 -7.64 -1.95 1.22
N MET A 29 -8.17 -1.29 2.24
CA MET A 29 -9.21 -1.84 3.11
C MET A 29 -10.57 -1.43 2.56
N GLY A 30 -11.43 -2.41 2.30
CA GLY A 30 -12.80 -2.19 1.84
C GLY A 30 -13.75 -1.78 2.97
N PRO A 31 -14.99 -1.40 2.64
CA PRO A 31 -16.01 -1.02 3.63
C PRO A 31 -16.45 -2.18 4.53
N ASP A 32 -16.21 -3.41 4.10
CA ASP A 32 -16.43 -4.65 4.81
C ASP A 32 -15.24 -5.09 5.68
N LEU A 33 -14.24 -4.21 5.85
CA LEU A 33 -12.99 -4.47 6.57
C LEU A 33 -12.09 -5.54 5.95
N ASN A 34 -12.40 -6.02 4.74
CA ASN A 34 -11.54 -6.94 4.00
C ASN A 34 -10.44 -6.20 3.24
N LEU A 35 -9.34 -6.92 2.93
CA LEU A 35 -8.22 -6.38 2.16
C LEU A 35 -8.34 -6.73 0.68
N TYR A 36 -8.25 -5.70 -0.16
CA TYR A 36 -8.36 -5.80 -1.61
C TYR A 36 -7.10 -5.31 -2.30
N TRP A 37 -6.85 -5.83 -3.50
CA TRP A 37 -5.76 -5.40 -4.39
C TRP A 37 -6.36 -4.76 -5.63
N ILE A 38 -6.31 -3.44 -5.71
CA ILE A 38 -6.93 -2.67 -6.79
C ILE A 38 -5.87 -2.00 -7.66
N GLU A 39 -6.22 -1.75 -8.92
CA GLU A 39 -5.44 -0.88 -9.79
C GLU A 39 -5.71 0.56 -9.38
N VAL A 40 -4.64 1.35 -9.22
CA VAL A 40 -4.74 2.75 -8.82
C VAL A 40 -3.87 3.54 -9.76
N GLU A 41 -4.44 4.58 -10.36
CA GLU A 41 -3.66 5.56 -11.11
C GLU A 41 -2.82 6.39 -10.13
N ASP A 42 -1.60 6.67 -10.55
CA ASP A 42 -0.50 7.19 -9.73
C ASP A 42 -0.94 8.32 -8.79
N ARG A 43 -0.88 8.07 -7.48
CA ARG A 43 -1.32 9.05 -6.48
C ARG A 43 -0.18 10.01 -6.18
N GLN A 44 -0.21 11.19 -6.78
CA GLN A 44 0.66 12.31 -6.41
C GLN A 44 0.41 12.71 -4.95
N GLY A 45 1.33 12.36 -4.06
CA GLY A 45 1.29 12.75 -2.64
C GLY A 45 2.51 12.26 -1.86
N THR A 46 2.77 12.84 -0.69
CA THR A 46 3.85 12.47 0.24
C THR A 46 3.55 11.16 1.00
N THR A 47 3.21 10.13 0.24
CA THR A 47 2.81 8.81 0.71
C THR A 47 4.06 7.93 0.86
N HIS A 48 4.22 7.29 2.01
CA HIS A 48 5.27 6.28 2.17
C HIS A 48 4.81 4.99 1.50
N VAL A 49 5.49 4.58 0.43
CA VAL A 49 5.16 3.37 -0.33
C VAL A 49 6.04 2.21 0.15
N THR A 50 5.39 1.11 0.51
CA THR A 50 6.04 -0.17 0.80
C THR A 50 5.66 -1.19 -0.27
N HIS A 51 6.60 -2.05 -0.64
CA HIS A 51 6.38 -3.04 -1.70
C HIS A 51 6.30 -4.45 -1.12
N THR A 52 5.37 -5.26 -1.62
CA THR A 52 5.23 -6.69 -1.29
C THR A 52 4.69 -7.46 -2.50
N ILE A 53 4.45 -8.77 -2.41
CA ILE A 53 3.84 -9.55 -3.49
C ILE A 53 2.38 -9.87 -3.12
N CYS A 54 1.44 -9.48 -4.00
CA CYS A 54 0.03 -9.78 -3.78
C CYS A 54 -0.26 -11.30 -3.89
N PRO A 55 -1.32 -11.82 -3.25
CA PRO A 55 -1.66 -13.24 -3.30
C PRO A 55 -1.78 -13.79 -4.72
N THR A 56 -2.39 -13.04 -5.64
CA THR A 56 -2.53 -13.44 -7.05
C THR A 56 -1.17 -13.67 -7.72
N CYS A 57 -0.22 -12.74 -7.54
CA CYS A 57 1.13 -12.88 -8.09
C CYS A 57 1.90 -14.01 -7.39
N LYS A 58 1.76 -14.16 -6.07
CA LYS A 58 2.37 -15.25 -5.31
C LYS A 58 1.92 -16.62 -5.83
N THR A 59 0.62 -16.82 -6.06
CA THR A 59 0.09 -18.07 -6.62
C THR A 59 0.63 -18.35 -8.02
N LYS A 60 0.73 -17.33 -8.88
CA LYS A 60 1.32 -17.49 -10.22
C LYS A 60 2.79 -17.93 -10.17
N MET A 61 3.58 -17.34 -9.27
CA MET A 61 4.98 -17.73 -9.05
C MET A 61 5.10 -19.17 -8.54
N SER A 62 4.27 -19.55 -7.56
CA SER A 62 4.29 -20.90 -6.99
C SER A 62 3.76 -21.97 -7.95
N GLY A 63 2.86 -21.61 -8.87
CA GLY A 63 2.34 -22.50 -9.90
C GLY A 63 3.38 -22.89 -10.95
N GLN A 64 4.44 -22.09 -11.14
CA GLN A 64 5.55 -22.41 -12.05
C GLN A 64 6.56 -23.41 -11.47
N LEU A 65 6.42 -23.79 -10.18
CA LEU A 65 7.32 -24.74 -9.50
C LEU A 65 6.79 -26.17 -9.45
N LYS A 66 5.59 -26.44 -9.97
CA LYS A 66 5.10 -27.81 -10.15
C LYS A 66 5.52 -28.32 -11.52
N VAL A 67 6.80 -28.66 -11.66
CA VAL A 67 7.25 -29.52 -12.75
C VAL A 67 7.03 -30.95 -12.28
N ASP A 68 6.22 -31.66 -13.06
CA ASP A 68 5.80 -33.05 -12.89
C ASP A 68 6.99 -34.01 -12.69
N TYR A 69 6.84 -34.96 -11.77
CA TYR A 69 7.68 -36.14 -11.62
C TYR A 69 7.04 -37.32 -12.36
#